data_AF-A0A7R9VYU7-F1
#
_entry.id   AF-A0A7R9VYU7-F1
#
_cell.length_a   1.000
_cell.length_b   1.000
_cell.length_c   1.000
_cell.angle_alpha   90.00
_cell.angle_beta   90.00
_cell.angle_gamma   90.00
#
_symmetry.space_group_name_H-M   'P 1'
#
loop_
_entity.id
_entity.type
_entity.pdbx_description
1 polymer ?
#
loop_
_entity_poly.entity_id
_entity_poly.type
_entity_poly.pdbx_seq_one_letter_code
_entity_poly.pdbx_strand_id
1 'polypeptide(L)'
;GKFRNISMGQGQEKPAEAAISEFARDGGWLMLQNVHLMQSWLPVLERQLEIAGETAHPDFRCYISAEPPAFSYQKNMPESLMQSCVKVSNEAPADLRSNLTRSW
;
A
#
# COMPACT_ATOMS: atom_id res chain seq x y z
N GLY A 1 -3.92 -14.02 13.74
CA GLY A 1 -3.22 -12.72 13.64
C GLY A 1 -4.24 -11.62 13.43
N LYS A 2 -3.97 -10.41 13.91
CA LYS A 2 -4.81 -9.23 13.65
C LYS A 2 -4.63 -8.82 12.18
N PHE A 3 -5.73 -8.66 11.45
CA PHE A 3 -5.74 -8.12 10.09
C PHE A 3 -6.62 -6.86 10.03
N ARG A 4 -6.16 -5.83 9.33
CA ARG A 4 -6.95 -4.62 9.08
C ARG A 4 -6.76 -4.17 7.64
N ASN A 5 -7.86 -3.86 6.98
CA ASN A 5 -7.89 -3.29 5.63
C ASN A 5 -8.44 -1.86 5.70
N ILE A 6 -7.73 -0.90 5.11
CA ILE A 6 -8.11 0.52 5.09
C ILE A 6 -8.08 0.98 3.64
N SER A 7 -9.24 1.40 3.12
CA SER A 7 -9.30 2.09 1.83
C SER A 7 -8.95 3.56 2.04
N MET A 8 -7.84 3.99 1.45
CA MET A 8 -7.34 5.34 1.64
C MET A 8 -8.21 6.37 0.91
N GLY A 9 -8.48 7.47 1.61
CA GLY A 9 -9.26 8.61 1.16
C GLY A 9 -9.17 9.71 2.22
N GLN A 10 -9.87 10.82 1.99
CA GLN A 10 -9.85 11.97 2.90
C GLN A 10 -10.18 11.55 4.34
N GLY A 11 -9.30 11.91 5.29
CA GLY A 11 -9.49 11.63 6.71
C GLY A 11 -9.01 10.24 7.17
N GLN A 12 -8.49 9.40 6.28
CA GLN A 12 -7.97 8.07 6.61
C GLN A 12 -6.49 8.08 7.02
N GLU A 13 -5.80 9.22 6.94
CA GLU A 13 -4.39 9.37 7.30
C GLU A 13 -4.14 8.98 8.76
N LYS A 14 -4.90 9.59 9.69
CA LYS A 14 -4.74 9.32 11.13
C LYS A 14 -5.09 7.88 11.53
N PRO A 15 -6.22 7.29 11.07
CA PRO A 15 -6.49 5.87 11.30
C PRO A 15 -5.39 4.95 10.75
N ALA A 16 -4.84 5.24 9.57
CA ALA A 16 -3.77 4.45 8.99
C ALA A 16 -2.48 4.55 9.80
N GLU A 17 -2.06 5.76 10.18
CA GLU A 17 -0.88 5.97 11.04
C GLU A 17 -0.99 5.25 12.39
N ALA A 18 -2.16 5.33 13.03
CA ALA A 18 -2.44 4.63 14.27
C ALA A 18 -2.37 3.10 14.08
N ALA A 19 -2.91 2.57 12.98
CA ALA A 19 -2.85 1.15 12.68
C ALA A 19 -1.43 0.66 12.39
N ILE A 20 -0.61 1.47 11.69
CA ILE A 20 0.82 1.17 11.47
C ILE A 20 1.53 1.08 12.81
N SER A 21 1.33 2.07 13.69
CA SER A 21 1.98 2.11 15.01
C SER A 21 1.54 0.93 15.90
N GLU A 22 0.25 0.61 15.91
CA GLU A 22 -0.30 -0.54 16.66
C GLU A 22 0.31 -1.85 16.16
N PHE A 23 0.29 -2.10 14.85
CA PHE A 23 0.72 -3.38 14.29
C PHE A 23 2.24 -3.51 14.19
N ALA A 24 2.97 -2.39 14.09
CA ALA A 24 4.42 -2.39 14.25
C ALA A 24 4.82 -2.83 15.65
N ARG A 25 4.07 -2.47 16.70
CA ARG A 25 4.35 -2.90 18.07
C ARG A 25 3.86 -4.33 18.37
N ASP A 26 2.63 -4.63 18.01
CA ASP A 26 1.94 -5.86 18.46
C ASP A 26 2.00 -7.01 17.44
N GLY A 27 2.49 -6.74 16.23
CA GLY A 27 2.40 -7.66 15.10
C GLY A 27 1.00 -7.67 14.46
N GLY A 28 0.93 -7.96 13.17
CA GLY A 28 -0.32 -7.90 12.44
C GLY A 28 -0.15 -7.58 10.97
N TRP A 29 -1.26 -7.70 10.24
CA TRP A 29 -1.27 -7.57 8.79
C TRP A 29 -2.14 -6.38 8.43
N LEU A 30 -1.53 -5.33 7.88
CA LEU A 30 -2.20 -4.12 7.44
C LEU A 30 -2.27 -4.11 5.92
N MET A 31 -3.45 -3.81 5.36
CA MET A 31 -3.64 -3.52 3.95
C MET A 31 -4.08 -2.07 3.79
N LEU A 32 -3.30 -1.28 3.06
CA LEU A 32 -3.63 0.10 2.67
C LEU A 32 -3.99 0.11 1.19
N GLN A 33 -5.26 0.37 0.88
CA GLN A 33 -5.75 0.40 -0.50
C GLN A 33 -5.78 1.81 -1.06
N ASN A 34 -5.66 1.94 -2.38
CA ASN A 34 -5.77 3.21 -3.12
C ASN A 34 -4.81 4.31 -2.63
N VAL A 35 -3.59 3.97 -2.19
CA VAL A 35 -2.67 4.96 -1.60
C VAL A 35 -2.25 6.07 -2.57
N HIS A 36 -2.32 5.82 -3.89
CA HIS A 36 -2.05 6.80 -4.95
C HIS A 36 -3.01 8.01 -4.93
N LEU A 37 -4.14 7.89 -4.23
CA LEU A 37 -5.07 9.01 -4.00
C LEU A 37 -4.56 9.98 -2.91
N MET A 38 -3.59 9.56 -2.09
CA MET A 38 -3.12 10.28 -0.91
C MET A 38 -1.70 10.85 -1.10
N GLN A 39 -1.42 11.45 -2.26
CA GLN A 39 -0.06 11.83 -2.67
C GLN A 39 0.67 12.72 -1.65
N SER A 40 -0.02 13.66 -1.02
CA SER A 40 0.55 14.55 0.01
C SER A 40 0.92 13.83 1.31
N TRP A 41 0.30 12.68 1.58
CA TRP A 41 0.53 11.87 2.78
C TRP A 41 1.59 10.78 2.59
N LEU A 42 1.90 10.40 1.35
CA LEU A 42 2.88 9.35 1.06
C LEU A 42 4.26 9.58 1.70
N PRO A 43 4.82 10.80 1.79
CA PRO A 43 6.08 11.02 2.51
C PRO A 43 5.98 10.73 4.01
N VAL A 44 4.80 10.91 4.61
CA VAL A 44 4.55 10.57 6.02
C VAL A 44 4.46 9.06 6.18
N LEU A 45 3.72 8.39 5.31
CA LEU A 45 3.63 6.92 5.27
C LEU A 45 5.02 6.30 5.14
N GLU A 46 5.83 6.79 4.19
CA GLU A 46 7.19 6.32 3.96
C GLU A 46 8.04 6.37 5.23
N ARG A 47 8.10 7.53 5.89
CA ARG A 47 8.86 7.70 7.13
C ARG A 47 8.39 6.74 8.24
N GLN A 48 7.08 6.50 8.34
CA GLN A 48 6.55 5.55 9.33
C GLN A 48 6.96 4.11 9.03
N LEU A 49 6.98 3.72 7.74
CA LEU A 49 7.42 2.40 7.32
C LEU A 49 8.92 2.20 7.46
N GLU A 50 9.74 3.24 7.24
CA GLU A 50 11.18 3.20 7.51
C GLU A 50 11.47 2.92 8.99
N ILE A 51 10.83 3.66 9.89
CA ILE A 51 10.97 3.47 11.35
C ILE A 51 10.48 2.07 11.76
N ALA A 52 9.35 1.62 11.20
CA ALA A 52 8.84 0.29 11.45
C ALA A 52 9.78 -0.81 10.91
N GLY A 53 10.47 -0.58 9.80
CA GLY A 53 11.42 -1.54 9.23
C GLY A 53 12.59 -1.89 10.16
N GLU A 54 12.96 -0.97 11.06
CA GLU A 54 14.06 -1.18 12.01
C GLU A 54 13.62 -1.87 13.31
N THR A 55 12.39 -1.60 13.76
CA THR A 55 11.96 -1.88 15.14
C THR A 55 10.67 -2.68 15.27
N ALA A 56 9.97 -2.97 14.18
CA ALA A 56 8.67 -3.61 14.24
C ALA A 56 8.74 -5.08 14.67
N HIS A 57 7.60 -5.54 15.18
CA HIS A 57 7.35 -6.92 15.54
C HIS A 57 7.60 -7.85 14.33
N PRO A 58 8.22 -9.04 14.53
CA PRO A 58 8.56 -9.97 13.44
C PRO A 58 7.38 -10.40 12.56
N ASP A 59 6.16 -10.37 13.11
CA ASP A 59 4.91 -10.70 12.39
C ASP A 59 4.20 -9.50 11.75
N PHE A 60 4.79 -8.30 11.84
CA PHE A 60 4.23 -7.12 11.17
C PHE A 60 4.40 -7.23 9.65
N ARG A 61 3.29 -7.09 8.91
CA ARG A 61 3.27 -7.03 7.45
C ARG A 61 2.40 -5.86 7.03
N CYS A 62 2.92 -5.00 6.16
CA CYS A 62 2.17 -3.92 5.52
C CYS A 62 2.09 -4.18 4.02
N TYR A 63 0.88 -4.23 3.49
CA TYR A 63 0.58 -4.38 2.08
C TYR A 63 -0.07 -3.09 1.57
N ILE A 64 0.32 -2.71 0.36
CA ILE A 64 -0.11 -1.47 -0.27
C ILE A 64 -0.65 -1.82 -1.65
N SER A 65 -1.83 -1.30 -2.01
CA SER A 65 -2.30 -1.30 -3.40
C SER A 65 -2.36 0.12 -3.95
N ALA A 66 -1.81 0.31 -5.14
CA ALA A 66 -1.82 1.56 -5.88
C ALA A 66 -2.05 1.31 -7.37
N GLU A 67 -2.59 2.30 -8.07
CA GLU A 67 -2.62 2.32 -9.52
C GLU A 67 -1.43 3.15 -10.05
N PRO A 68 -0.85 2.77 -11.21
CA PRO A 68 0.17 3.58 -11.86
C PRO A 68 -0.41 4.93 -12.31
N PRO A 69 0.44 5.95 -12.51
CA PRO A 69 -0.01 7.24 -13.03
C PRO A 69 -0.56 7.08 -14.46
N ALA A 70 -1.55 7.89 -14.82
CA ALA A 70 -2.22 7.81 -16.13
C ALA A 70 -1.27 8.08 -17.32
N PHE A 71 -0.22 8.86 -17.08
CA PHE A 71 0.81 9.16 -18.09
C PHE A 71 2.20 8.87 -17.53
N SER A 72 3.10 8.39 -18.40
CA SER A 72 4.46 7.98 -18.04
C SER A 72 5.35 9.10 -17.48
N TYR A 73 5.03 10.36 -17.76
CA TYR A 73 5.76 11.53 -17.24
C TYR A 73 5.27 12.00 -15.87
N GLN A 74 4.13 11.50 -15.38
CA GLN A 74 3.60 11.85 -14.07
C GLN A 74 4.16 10.89 -13.00
N LYS A 75 4.42 11.41 -11.80
CA LYS A 75 4.78 10.62 -10.63
C LYS A 75 3.68 10.75 -9.58
N ASN A 76 3.10 9.62 -9.15
CA ASN A 76 2.05 9.59 -8.12
C ASN A 76 2.50 8.88 -6.83
N MET A 77 3.73 8.36 -6.80
CA MET A 77 4.34 7.67 -5.65
C MET A 77 5.79 8.14 -5.46
N PRO A 78 6.27 8.32 -4.21
CA PRO A 78 7.68 8.58 -3.94
C PRO A 78 8.57 7.44 -4.43
N GLU A 79 9.69 7.81 -5.08
CA GLU A 79 10.63 6.83 -5.63
C GLU A 79 11.30 6.01 -4.53
N SER A 80 11.65 6.64 -3.42
CA SER A 80 12.25 6.02 -2.24
C SER A 80 11.32 4.98 -1.60
N LEU A 81 10.02 5.30 -1.46
CA LEU A 81 9.02 4.34 -0.99
C LEU A 81 8.92 3.15 -1.94
N MET A 82 8.97 3.38 -3.24
CA MET A 82 9.02 2.27 -4.19
C MET A 82 10.30 1.46 -3.99
N GLN A 83 11.48 2.09 -3.90
CA GLN A 83 12.75 1.37 -3.72
C GLN A 83 12.78 0.47 -2.47
N SER A 84 12.16 0.90 -1.37
CA SER A 84 12.07 0.11 -0.12
C SER A 84 11.04 -1.03 -0.17
N CYS A 85 10.13 -1.03 -1.14
CA CYS A 85 9.05 -2.01 -1.25
C CYS A 85 9.35 -3.14 -2.26
N VAL A 86 8.79 -4.32 -1.99
CA VAL A 86 8.65 -5.40 -2.96
C VAL A 86 7.47 -5.06 -3.89
N LYS A 87 7.73 -4.89 -5.19
CA LYS A 87 6.69 -4.54 -6.18
C LYS A 87 6.15 -5.79 -6.86
N VAL A 88 4.82 -5.89 -6.92
CA VAL A 88 4.11 -6.90 -7.70
C VAL A 88 3.10 -6.19 -8.57
N SER A 89 3.21 -6.35 -9.89
CA SER A 89 2.25 -5.83 -10.85
C SER A 89 1.26 -6.93 -11.23
N ASN A 90 -0.03 -6.64 -11.13
CA ASN A 90 -1.09 -7.54 -11.58
C ASN A 90 -1.76 -6.93 -12.81
N GLU A 91 -1.35 -7.38 -14.00
CA GLU A 91 -1.93 -6.93 -15.27
C GLU A 91 -3.05 -7.87 -15.71
N ALA A 92 -4.06 -7.33 -16.39
CA ALA A 92 -5.14 -8.15 -16.95
C ALA A 92 -4.59 -9.08 -18.03
N PRO A 93 -5.10 -10.32 -18.14
CA PRO A 93 -4.70 -11.22 -19.21
C PRO A 93 -5.03 -10.62 -20.58
N ALA A 94 -4.07 -10.69 -21.50
CA ALA A 94 -4.20 -10.09 -22.83
C ALA A 94 -5.16 -10.85 -23.76
N ASP A 95 -5.56 -12.07 -23.40
CA ASP A 95 -6.34 -12.95 -24.27
C ASP A 95 -7.86 -12.85 -24.04
N LEU A 96 -8.61 -12.84 -25.15
CA LEU A 96 -10.07 -12.74 -25.16
C LEU A 96 -10.76 -13.87 -24.37
N ARG A 97 -10.17 -15.08 -24.36
CA ARG A 97 -10.74 -16.23 -23.65
C ARG A 97 -10.67 -16.01 -22.13
N SER A 98 -9.54 -15.55 -21.62
CA SER A 98 -9.42 -15.22 -20.19
C SER A 98 -10.30 -14.03 -19.78
N ASN A 99 -10.46 -13.03 -20.66
CA ASN A 99 -11.38 -11.91 -20.41
C ASN A 99 -12.85 -12.36 -20.37
N LEU A 100 -13.25 -13.29 -21.25
CA LEU A 100 -14.57 -13.89 -21.19
C LEU A 100 -14.77 -14.65 -19.89
N THR A 101 -13.86 -15.55 -19.51
CA THR A 101 -13.96 -16.32 -18.24
C THR A 101 -14.03 -15.42 -17.01
N ARG A 102 -13.37 -14.25 -17.00
CA ARG A 102 -13.42 -13.28 -15.89
C ARG A 102 -14.75 -12.52 -15.81
N SER A 103 -15.54 -12.51 -16.87
CA SER A 103 -16.80 -11.75 -16.98
C SER A 103 -18.05 -12.58 -16.66
N TRP A 104 -17.90 -13.87 -16.37
CA TRP A 104 -18.98 -14.79 -15.97
C TRP A 104 -19.04 -14.99 -14.46
#